data_AF-A0AA37CV10-F1
#
_entry.id   AF-A0AA37CV10-F1
#
_cell.length_a   1.000
_cell.length_b   1.000
_cell.length_c   1.000
_cell.angle_alpha   90.00
_cell.angle_beta   90.00
_cell.angle_gamma   90.00
#
_symmetry.space_group_name_H-M   'P 1'
#
loop_
_entity.id
_entity.type
_entity.pdbx_description
1 polymer ?
#
loop_
_entity_poly.entity_id
_entity_poly.type
_entity_poly.pdbx_seq_one_letter_code
_entity_poly.pdbx_strand_id
1 'polypeptide(L)' 'MRDPRKYPKPGDVITRLGTTRLVTATKMNRRGTVTHVVYSHPAVALPETEIAIASWRAWAKQDAMVVREGAV' A
#
# COMPACT_ATOMS: atom_id res chain seq x y z
N MET A 1 9.61 10.27 9.80
CA MET A 1 9.51 9.48 8.56
C MET A 1 8.21 8.70 8.60
N ARG A 2 7.41 8.73 7.53
CA ARG A 2 6.11 8.04 7.47
C ARG A 2 6.37 6.57 7.21
N ASP A 3 5.57 5.67 7.79
CA ASP A 3 5.67 4.23 7.51
C ASP A 3 4.58 3.81 6.50
N PRO A 4 4.90 3.52 5.23
CA PRO A 4 3.97 3.00 4.22
C PRO A 4 3.15 1.78 4.65
N ARG A 5 3.69 0.97 5.57
CA ARG A 5 3.00 -0.21 6.10
C ARG A 5 1.79 0.18 6.95
N LYS A 6 1.86 1.36 7.60
CA LYS A 6 0.81 1.88 8.50
C LYS A 6 -0.04 2.97 7.84
N TYR A 7 0.58 3.82 7.04
CA TYR A 7 0.01 5.01 6.43
C TYR A 7 0.31 5.06 4.94
N PRO A 8 -0.25 4.14 4.13
CA PRO A 8 0.03 4.06 2.71
C PRO A 8 -0.40 5.33 1.96
N LYS A 9 0.35 5.66 0.92
CA LYS A 9 0.10 6.74 -0.03
C LYS A 9 0.39 6.25 -1.45
N PRO A 10 -0.25 6.85 -2.48
CA PRO A 10 0.13 6.62 -3.86
C PRO A 10 1.64 6.75 -4.08
N GLY A 11 2.23 5.83 -4.83
CA GLY A 11 3.67 5.78 -5.12
C GLY A 11 4.49 4.92 -4.16
N ASP A 12 3.95 4.53 -3.00
CA ASP A 12 4.60 3.60 -2.08
C ASP A 12 4.83 2.24 -2.72
N VAL A 13 6.01 1.67 -2.50
CA VAL A 13 6.33 0.30 -2.92
C VAL A 13 6.78 -0.50 -1.71
N ILE A 14 6.09 -1.61 -1.46
CA ILE A 14 6.39 -2.54 -0.37
C ILE A 14 6.55 -3.94 -0.94
N THR A 15 7.59 -4.65 -0.48
CA THR A 15 7.83 -6.05 -0.84
C THR A 15 7.73 -6.92 0.41
N ARG A 16 7.06 -8.06 0.29
CA ARG A 16 6.97 -9.08 1.34
C ARG A 16 6.84 -10.47 0.72
N LEU A 17 7.63 -11.43 1.21
CA LEU A 17 7.60 -12.83 0.77
C LEU A 17 7.60 -13.00 -0.76
N GLY A 18 8.48 -12.26 -1.45
CA GLY A 18 8.58 -12.28 -2.92
C GLY A 18 7.46 -11.56 -3.68
N THR A 19 6.44 -11.03 -3.00
CA THR A 19 5.37 -10.24 -3.61
C THR A 19 5.64 -8.75 -3.43
N THR A 20 5.59 -7.98 -4.51
CA THR A 20 5.74 -6.53 -4.48
C THR A 20 4.42 -5.84 -4.80
N ARG A 21 4.04 -4.85 -3.99
CA ARG A 21 2.83 -4.05 -4.15
C ARG A 21 3.20 -2.57 -4.27
N LEU A 22 2.75 -1.96 -5.36
CA LEU A 22 2.76 -0.51 -5.57
C LEU A 22 1.39 0.03 -5.17
N VAL A 23 1.34 0.95 -4.21
CA VAL A 23 0.10 1.67 -3.90
C VAL A 23 -0.17 2.67 -5.02
N THR A 24 -1.32 2.55 -5.65
CA THR A 24 -1.76 3.45 -6.73
C THR A 24 -2.76 4.48 -6.24
N ALA A 25 -3.62 4.12 -5.27
CA ALA A 25 -4.56 5.03 -4.64
C ALA A 25 -4.86 4.65 -3.18
N THR A 26 -5.37 5.61 -2.40
CA THR A 26 -6.05 5.33 -1.13
C THR A 26 -7.44 5.95 -1.17
N LYS A 27 -8.41 5.25 -0.55
CA LYS A 27 -9.77 5.79 -0.39
C LYS A 27 -10.00 6.18 1.06
N MET A 28 -10.70 7.28 1.26
CA MET A 28 -10.99 7.83 2.58
C MET A 28 -12.50 7.92 2.82
N ASN A 29 -12.91 7.80 4.08
CA ASN A 29 -14.28 8.13 4.47
C ASN A 29 -14.47 9.66 4.55
N ARG A 30 -15.71 10.09 4.78
CA ARG A 30 -16.06 11.53 4.92
C ARG A 30 -15.29 12.28 6.02
N ARG A 31 -14.71 11.56 6.99
CA ARG A 31 -13.91 12.13 8.09
C ARG A 31 -12.41 12.16 7.76
N GLY A 32 -12.01 11.83 6.53
CA GLY A 32 -10.61 11.80 6.10
C GLY A 32 -9.81 10.58 6.57
N THR A 33 -10.47 9.56 7.12
CA THR A 33 -9.79 8.32 7.52
C THR A 33 -9.63 7.39 6.33
N VAL A 34 -8.41 6.94 6.04
CA VAL A 34 -8.15 5.91 5.03
C VAL A 34 -8.90 4.63 5.39
N THR A 35 -9.73 4.14 4.46
CA THR A 35 -10.51 2.91 4.60
C THR A 35 -9.98 1.80 3.71
N HIS A 36 -9.46 2.14 2.53
CA HIS A 36 -8.99 1.19 1.54
C HIS A 36 -7.68 1.64 0.88
N VAL A 37 -6.93 0.65 0.41
CA VAL A 37 -5.71 0.80 -0.37
C VAL A 37 -5.92 0.10 -1.70
N VAL A 38 -5.63 0.80 -2.79
CA VAL A 38 -5.58 0.25 -4.14
C VAL A 38 -4.12 0.05 -4.49
N TYR A 39 -3.78 -1.14 -4.98
CA TYR A 39 -2.42 -1.48 -5.35
C TYR A 39 -2.35 -2.35 -6.61
N SER A 40 -1.18 -2.35 -7.24
CA SER A 40 -0.84 -3.21 -8.38
C SER A 40 0.59 -3.75 -8.26
N HIS A 41 1.03 -4.57 -9.22
CA HIS A 41 2.42 -4.97 -9.30
C HIS A 41 3.22 -3.92 -10.11
N PRO A 42 4.35 -3.39 -9.63
CA PRO A 42 5.04 -2.26 -10.27
C PRO A 42 5.65 -2.57 -11.64
N ALA A 43 5.97 -3.84 -11.91
CA ALA A 43 6.68 -4.26 -13.13
C ALA A 43 5.85 -5.19 -14.03
N VAL A 44 4.64 -5.56 -13.62
CA VAL A 44 3.79 -6.51 -14.37
C VAL A 44 2.40 -5.89 -14.46
N ALA A 45 1.85 -5.86 -15.68
CA ALA A 45 0.52 -5.33 -15.95
C ALA A 45 -0.57 -6.29 -15.43
N LEU A 46 -0.76 -6.29 -14.11
CA LEU A 46 -1.88 -6.95 -13.45
C LEU A 46 -2.98 -5.93 -13.12
N PRO A 47 -4.25 -6.34 -13.10
CA PRO A 47 -5.34 -5.49 -12.63
C PRO A 47 -5.06 -4.95 -11.22
N GLU A 48 -5.54 -3.74 -10.96
CA GLU A 48 -5.49 -3.17 -9.62
C GLU A 48 -6.35 -3.99 -8.65
N THR A 49 -5.87 -4.08 -7.41
CA THR A 49 -6.58 -4.74 -6.32
C THR A 49 -6.89 -3.73 -5.23
N GLU A 50 -8.14 -3.68 -4.80
CA GLU A 50 -8.59 -2.86 -3.67
C GLU A 50 -8.78 -3.74 -2.43
N ILE A 51 -8.19 -3.33 -1.31
CA ILE A 51 -8.37 -4.00 -0.02
C ILE A 51 -8.62 -3.00 1.09
N ALA A 52 -9.30 -3.45 2.14
CA ALA A 52 -9.45 -2.68 3.36
C ALA A 52 -8.07 -2.36 3.98
N ILE A 53 -7.96 -1.19 4.62
CA ILE A 53 -6.72 -0.73 5.28
C ILE A 53 -6.25 -1.70 6.37
N ALA A 54 -7.18 -2.42 7.02
CA ALA A 54 -6.86 -3.46 7.98
C ALA A 54 -6.14 -4.63 7.32
N SER A 55 -6.62 -5.10 6.16
CA SER A 55 -5.98 -6.17 5.38
C SER A 55 -4.62 -5.74 4.84
N TRP A 56 -4.46 -4.47 4.45
CA TRP A 56 -3.14 -3.92 4.07
C TRP A 56 -2.15 -4.01 5.22
N ARG A 57 -2.52 -3.50 6.40
CA ARG A 57 -1.66 -3.51 7.59
C ARG A 57 -1.36 -4.92 8.09
N ALA A 58 -2.34 -5.83 7.99
CA ALA A 58 -2.16 -7.24 8.35
C ALA A 58 -1.23 -7.98 7.39
N TRP A 59 -1.21 -7.60 6.11
CA TRP A 59 -0.24 -8.12 5.15
C TRP A 59 1.13 -7.47 5.31
N ALA A 60 1.19 -6.14 5.48
CA ALA A 60 2.41 -5.35 5.64
C ALA A 60 3.00 -5.43 7.07
N LYS A 61 3.22 -6.65 7.56
CA LYS A 61 3.85 -6.90 8.88
C LYS A 61 5.32 -6.46 8.90
N GLN A 62 5.98 -6.65 10.04
CA GLN A 62 7.37 -6.20 10.27
C GLN A 62 8.38 -6.78 9.27
N ASP A 63 8.11 -7.96 8.71
CA ASP A 63 8.90 -8.61 7.67
C ASP A 63 8.72 -7.98 6.27
N ALA A 64 7.78 -7.05 6.11
CA ALA A 64 7.63 -6.27 4.89
C ALA A 64 8.68 -5.16 4.79
N MET A 65 9.36 -5.12 3.65
CA MET A 65 10.37 -4.12 3.34
C MET A 65 9.75 -2.95 2.56
N VAL A 66 9.99 -1.73 3.03
CA VAL A 66 9.63 -0.52 2.29
C VAL A 66 10.72 -0.28 1.25
N VAL A 67 10.38 -0.46 -0.02
CA VAL A 67 11.29 -0.27 -1.16
C VAL A 67 11.36 1.21 -1.56
N ARG A 68 10.20 1.89 -1.52
CA ARG A 68 10.08 3.31 -1.86
C ARG A 68 8.93 3.95 -1.10
N GLU A 69 9.16 5.14 -0.57
CA GLU A 69 8.10 6.04 -0.13
C GLU A 69 7.58 6.87 -1.31
N GLY A 70 6.27 6.92 -1.51
CA GLY A 70 5.63 7.85 -2.44
C GLY A 70 5.91 9.30 -2.04
N ALA A 71 6.04 10.17 -3.05
CA ALA A 71 6.23 11.60 -2.85
C ALA A 71 5.06 12.22 -2.07
N VAL A 72 5.33 13.33 -1.37
CA VAL A 72 4.38 14.02 -0.49
C VAL A 72 3.21 14.60 -1.25
#